data_AF-A0A7C2TCN7-F1
#
_entry.id   AF-A0A7C2TCN7-F1
#
_cell.length_a   1.000
_cell.length_b   1.000
_cell.length_c   1.000
_cell.angle_alpha   90.00
_cell.angle_beta   90.00
_cell.angle_gamma   90.00
#
_symmetry.space_group_name_H-M   'P 1'
#
loop_
_entity.id
_entity.type
_entity.pdbx_description
1 polymer ?
#
loop_
_entity_poly.entity_id
_entity_poly.type
_entity_poly.pdbx_seq_one_letter_code
_entity_poly.pdbx_strand_id
1 'polypeptide(L)'
;GEGEEQPSSSGSYSRVAGEGEEQPSSSGSYSRAAGEGEEQPSSSGSYSRVAGEGGLPMPSKELIARARQLRRQATSAEALLWECLRDRRLAGRKFRRQHPIGGFIADFFCDDARLIIEIDGAVHREPAQQERDRLREQILRQHGLAVLRFTNEQVINQTEEVLQQIAAFAAAHSYEHPEPQTSPPVPLSQSFGRGVRGEGYLPLYEAKMIWLYDHRFGTYEGVSDRSSTHLPTPDEQQHADPHFVVLPWYWVPAEEVSARLGGWRRGWLLGFRDVTNATNERTAIFSLLPRVGVGHTMPVLFLEDVLAILVLPLLTSLTALSFDWVLRQKIGGMHLTFFILRQLPVLPPSAYTPADLAFIVPRALELVYTAYDMAPFAAEVWGEADEALRRVIRAQRDAPHPPSPSPKALGEGGKGGEGLPFPPFAWDEQRRAVLRAELDAYYARLYGLNRKQLRYILDPADLTARELEDILDPWEEVQDPLVPQGYAKRCAQSDFPGETFRVLKEKEIRQFGEYRTRRLVLEAWERLEANGEGQRVNSEWRVANSENPLAIVHSSLAADEPLTTDQPPLADFGLYKCNVCGKMVMGFDREGHIHEAHQGKKVEWKRVR
;
A
#
# COMPACT_ATOMS: atom_id res chain seq x y z
N GLY A 1 -30.40 36.32 41.23
CA GLY A 1 -30.87 37.69 40.95
C GLY A 1 -30.55 37.93 39.50
N GLU A 2 -31.56 37.95 38.64
CA GLU A 2 -32.23 39.19 38.18
C GLU A 2 -31.30 39.97 37.25
N GLY A 3 -31.62 40.26 35.99
CA GLY A 3 -32.90 40.18 35.29
C GLY A 3 -32.73 40.30 33.77
N GLU A 4 -33.90 40.19 33.13
CA GLU A 4 -34.20 40.14 31.71
C GLU A 4 -33.80 41.41 30.93
N GLU A 5 -33.61 41.28 29.61
CA GLU A 5 -34.39 42.00 28.59
C GLU A 5 -33.99 41.57 27.16
N GLN A 6 -34.96 41.03 26.42
CA GLN A 6 -35.02 41.10 24.95
C GLN A 6 -35.77 42.37 24.54
N PRO A 7 -35.66 42.81 23.28
CA PRO A 7 -36.82 42.57 22.41
C PRO A 7 -36.51 42.19 20.96
N SER A 8 -37.50 41.52 20.39
CA SER A 8 -37.76 41.13 19.01
C SER A 8 -37.79 42.27 17.97
N SER A 9 -37.46 41.97 16.71
CA SER A 9 -38.33 42.35 15.58
C SER A 9 -38.07 41.52 14.31
N SER A 10 -39.18 41.29 13.62
CA SER A 10 -39.45 40.46 12.45
C SER A 10 -39.19 41.17 11.12
N GLY A 11 -38.83 40.40 10.08
CA GLY A 11 -38.85 40.87 8.69
C GLY A 11 -38.97 39.71 7.70
N SER A 12 -40.20 39.45 7.27
CA SER A 12 -40.61 38.55 6.19
C SER A 12 -40.45 39.19 4.81
N TYR A 13 -40.01 38.46 3.77
CA TYR A 13 -40.47 38.70 2.39
C TYR A 13 -40.46 37.40 1.56
N SER A 14 -41.45 37.31 0.69
CA SER A 14 -41.99 36.13 0.02
C SER A 14 -41.50 35.93 -1.43
N ARG A 15 -41.58 34.66 -1.85
CA ARG A 15 -41.53 34.06 -3.21
C ARG A 15 -41.96 34.95 -4.39
N VAL A 16 -41.28 34.75 -5.53
CA VAL A 16 -41.91 34.67 -6.86
C VAL A 16 -41.24 33.54 -7.67
N ALA A 17 -42.07 32.68 -8.27
CA ALA A 17 -41.74 31.62 -9.21
C ALA A 17 -41.82 32.14 -10.66
N GLY A 18 -41.13 31.48 -11.58
CA GLY A 18 -41.24 31.73 -13.02
C GLY A 18 -40.71 30.54 -13.82
N GLU A 19 -41.65 29.71 -14.27
CA GLU A 19 -41.49 28.64 -15.26
C GLU A 19 -41.25 29.22 -16.66
N GLY A 20 -40.66 28.43 -17.55
CA GLY A 20 -40.48 28.77 -18.97
C GLY A 20 -39.80 27.65 -19.74
N GLU A 21 -40.62 26.69 -20.18
CA GLU A 21 -40.31 25.75 -21.28
C GLU A 21 -40.09 26.51 -22.60
N GLU A 22 -39.24 25.98 -23.49
CA GLU A 22 -39.56 25.78 -24.92
C GLU A 22 -38.40 25.10 -25.67
N GLN A 23 -38.70 23.96 -26.29
CA GLN A 23 -37.97 23.41 -27.44
C GLN A 23 -38.44 24.12 -28.73
N PRO A 24 -37.69 23.96 -29.83
CA PRO A 24 -38.34 23.30 -30.97
C PRO A 24 -37.47 22.29 -31.73
N SER A 25 -38.20 21.49 -32.50
CA SER A 25 -37.87 20.31 -33.29
C SER A 25 -37.39 20.61 -34.73
N SER A 26 -36.70 19.64 -35.34
CA SER A 26 -36.79 19.22 -36.77
C SER A 26 -35.76 18.09 -37.00
N SER A 27 -36.16 16.83 -37.21
CA SER A 27 -36.64 16.19 -38.44
C SER A 27 -35.61 16.14 -39.58
N GLY A 28 -35.18 14.92 -39.93
CA GLY A 28 -34.24 14.64 -41.02
C GLY A 28 -34.02 13.14 -41.21
N SER A 29 -35.01 12.46 -41.76
CA SER A 29 -35.02 11.05 -42.14
C SER A 29 -34.20 10.76 -43.40
N TYR A 30 -33.44 9.64 -43.41
CA TYR A 30 -33.25 8.82 -44.62
C TYR A 30 -33.18 7.34 -44.24
N SER A 31 -34.00 6.54 -44.92
CA SER A 31 -34.15 5.09 -44.77
C SER A 31 -33.63 4.38 -46.02
N ARG A 32 -33.00 3.21 -45.81
CA ARG A 32 -32.89 1.99 -46.65
C ARG A 32 -31.51 1.36 -46.44
N ALA A 33 -31.27 0.05 -46.40
CA ALA A 33 -32.08 -1.15 -46.24
C ALA A 33 -31.08 -2.33 -46.10
N ALA A 34 -31.44 -3.32 -45.28
CA ALA A 34 -31.14 -4.77 -45.37
C ALA A 34 -29.71 -5.26 -45.68
N GLY A 35 -29.20 -6.09 -44.76
CA GLY A 35 -28.06 -6.98 -44.97
C GLY A 35 -27.76 -7.74 -43.69
N GLU A 36 -28.59 -8.73 -43.36
CA GLU A 36 -28.32 -9.70 -42.30
C GLU A 36 -27.11 -10.55 -42.69
N GLY A 37 -26.10 -10.59 -41.82
CA GLY A 37 -24.93 -11.44 -41.92
C GLY A 37 -24.31 -11.55 -40.54
N GLU A 38 -24.58 -12.67 -39.86
CA GLU A 38 -23.88 -13.07 -38.64
C GLU A 38 -22.40 -13.31 -38.95
N GLU A 39 -21.52 -12.40 -38.53
CA GLU A 39 -20.08 -12.66 -38.47
C GLU A 39 -19.67 -12.96 -37.03
N GLN A 40 -19.37 -14.24 -36.79
CA GLN A 40 -18.65 -14.71 -35.62
C GLN A 40 -17.21 -14.18 -35.65
N PRO A 41 -16.69 -13.57 -34.56
CA PRO A 41 -15.28 -13.25 -34.50
C PRO A 41 -14.48 -14.50 -34.12
N SER A 42 -13.90 -15.14 -35.14
CA SER A 42 -12.85 -16.14 -35.00
C SER A 42 -11.58 -15.49 -34.43
N SER A 43 -11.32 -15.67 -33.14
CA SER A 43 -10.06 -15.25 -32.51
C SER A 43 -8.99 -16.32 -32.69
N SER A 44 -8.39 -16.37 -33.88
CA SER A 44 -7.09 -17.00 -34.08
C SER A 44 -5.99 -16.13 -33.47
N GLY A 45 -5.82 -16.23 -32.14
CA GLY A 45 -4.70 -15.61 -31.43
C GLY A 45 -3.40 -16.33 -31.76
N SER A 46 -2.58 -15.72 -32.61
CA SER A 46 -1.22 -16.16 -32.89
C SER A 46 -0.38 -16.13 -31.61
N TYR A 47 0.07 -17.29 -31.15
CA TYR A 47 1.11 -17.43 -30.13
C TYR A 47 2.44 -16.87 -30.68
N SER A 48 2.69 -15.57 -30.47
CA SER A 48 4.01 -14.99 -30.72
C SER A 48 4.94 -15.34 -29.55
N ARG A 49 5.92 -16.20 -29.84
CA ARG A 49 7.02 -16.54 -28.93
C ARG A 49 7.84 -15.29 -28.59
N VAL A 50 7.87 -14.92 -27.31
CA VAL A 50 9.05 -14.29 -26.70
C VAL A 50 9.33 -15.08 -25.42
N ALA A 51 10.35 -15.93 -25.50
CA ALA A 51 10.79 -16.78 -24.41
C ALA A 51 11.77 -16.01 -23.53
N GLY A 52 11.43 -15.91 -22.24
CA GLY A 52 12.32 -15.59 -21.14
C GLY A 52 11.90 -16.45 -19.94
N GLU A 53 12.49 -17.65 -19.86
CA GLU A 53 12.61 -18.59 -18.74
C GLU A 53 11.34 -19.00 -17.91
N GLY A 54 10.69 -20.09 -18.34
CA GLY A 54 10.40 -21.25 -17.47
C GLY A 54 9.06 -21.36 -16.71
N GLY A 55 8.28 -20.28 -16.58
CA GLY A 55 7.04 -20.28 -15.77
C GLY A 55 5.75 -20.54 -16.57
N LEU A 56 4.75 -21.20 -15.94
CA LEU A 56 3.37 -21.11 -16.41
C LEU A 56 2.90 -19.65 -16.25
N PRO A 57 2.13 -19.09 -17.21
CA PRO A 57 1.68 -17.71 -17.16
C PRO A 57 0.87 -17.42 -15.90
N MET A 58 0.95 -16.20 -15.37
CA MET A 58 0.21 -15.84 -14.16
C MET A 58 -1.32 -15.92 -14.39
N PRO A 59 -2.10 -16.47 -13.44
CA PRO A 59 -3.56 -16.50 -13.51
C PRO A 59 -4.18 -15.11 -13.71
N SER A 60 -5.11 -14.96 -14.66
CA SER A 60 -5.83 -13.69 -14.85
C SER A 60 -6.73 -13.36 -13.65
N LYS A 61 -7.06 -12.06 -13.48
CA LYS A 61 -7.98 -11.61 -12.42
C LYS A 61 -9.36 -12.29 -12.53
N GLU A 62 -9.83 -12.50 -13.75
CA GLU A 62 -11.07 -13.24 -14.05
C GLU A 62 -10.99 -14.69 -13.57
N LEU A 63 -9.85 -15.36 -13.80
CA LEU A 63 -9.62 -16.73 -13.36
C LEU A 63 -9.56 -16.84 -11.83
N ILE A 64 -8.98 -15.85 -11.15
CA ILE A 64 -8.95 -15.79 -9.67
C ILE A 64 -10.36 -15.54 -9.11
N ALA A 65 -11.14 -14.64 -9.72
CA ALA A 65 -12.53 -14.38 -9.33
C ALA A 65 -13.41 -15.62 -9.55
N ARG A 66 -13.27 -16.28 -10.70
CA ARG A 66 -13.94 -17.55 -11.01
C ARG A 66 -13.56 -18.65 -10.01
N ALA A 67 -12.30 -18.76 -9.61
CA ALA A 67 -11.88 -19.71 -8.57
C ALA A 67 -12.54 -19.42 -7.21
N ARG A 68 -12.72 -18.16 -6.84
CA ARG A 68 -13.47 -17.79 -5.61
C ARG A 68 -14.95 -18.15 -5.71
N GLN A 69 -15.56 -17.97 -6.88
CA GLN A 69 -16.95 -18.38 -7.13
C GLN A 69 -17.10 -19.90 -7.06
N LEU A 70 -16.24 -20.66 -7.72
CA LEU A 70 -16.27 -22.12 -7.69
C LEU A 70 -16.10 -22.68 -6.28
N ARG A 71 -15.32 -22.01 -5.40
CA ARG A 71 -15.25 -22.38 -3.97
C ARG A 71 -16.57 -22.23 -3.22
N ARG A 72 -17.46 -21.33 -3.64
CA ARG A 72 -18.80 -21.13 -3.07
C ARG A 72 -19.83 -22.08 -3.67
N GLN A 73 -19.59 -22.54 -4.90
CA GLN A 73 -20.49 -23.38 -5.70
C GLN A 73 -19.96 -24.82 -5.85
N ALA A 74 -19.14 -25.29 -4.91
CA ALA A 74 -18.49 -26.59 -4.98
C ALA A 74 -19.54 -27.72 -5.02
N THR A 75 -19.32 -28.70 -5.90
CA THR A 75 -20.21 -29.88 -5.99
C THR A 75 -20.13 -30.73 -4.72
N SER A 76 -21.11 -31.61 -4.52
CA SER A 76 -21.10 -32.55 -3.38
C SER A 76 -19.86 -33.46 -3.37
N ALA A 77 -19.37 -33.84 -4.55
CA ALA A 77 -18.13 -34.61 -4.71
C ALA A 77 -16.89 -33.78 -4.32
N GLU A 78 -16.79 -32.54 -4.80
CA GLU A 78 -15.70 -31.62 -4.40
C GLU A 78 -15.72 -31.33 -2.89
N ALA A 79 -16.89 -31.10 -2.31
CA ALA A 79 -17.03 -30.83 -0.87
C ALA A 79 -16.59 -32.04 -0.03
N LEU A 80 -17.01 -33.25 -0.43
CA LEU A 80 -16.63 -34.50 0.22
C LEU A 80 -15.11 -34.72 0.16
N LEU A 81 -14.53 -34.61 -1.04
CA LEU A 81 -13.09 -34.81 -1.22
C LEU A 81 -12.28 -33.74 -0.49
N TRP A 82 -12.75 -32.49 -0.45
CA TRP A 82 -12.08 -31.41 0.28
C TRP A 82 -11.99 -31.68 1.78
N GLU A 83 -13.03 -32.23 2.41
CA GLU A 83 -13.00 -32.59 3.83
C GLU A 83 -11.96 -33.69 4.15
N CYS A 84 -11.71 -34.58 3.20
CA CYS A 84 -10.66 -35.60 3.32
C CYS A 84 -9.24 -35.04 3.09
N LEU A 85 -9.08 -34.03 2.23
CA LEU A 85 -7.78 -33.50 1.82
C LEU A 85 -7.28 -32.30 2.65
N ARG A 86 -8.19 -31.52 3.25
CA ARG A 86 -7.86 -30.31 4.02
C ARG A 86 -6.98 -30.60 5.24
N ASP A 87 -6.34 -29.56 5.75
CA ASP A 87 -5.59 -29.60 7.01
C ASP A 87 -4.52 -30.72 7.08
N ARG A 88 -3.94 -31.06 5.92
CA ARG A 88 -2.90 -32.10 5.76
C ARG A 88 -3.34 -33.50 6.18
N ARG A 89 -4.64 -33.77 6.18
CA ARG A 89 -5.24 -35.04 6.62
C ARG A 89 -4.80 -36.24 5.77
N LEU A 90 -4.53 -36.04 4.47
CA LEU A 90 -4.04 -37.12 3.60
C LEU A 90 -2.51 -37.06 3.45
N ALA A 91 -1.82 -38.09 3.95
CA ALA A 91 -0.37 -38.28 3.85
C ALA A 91 0.50 -37.10 4.34
N GLY A 92 -0.04 -36.21 5.19
CA GLY A 92 0.68 -35.02 5.69
C GLY A 92 0.87 -33.90 4.66
N ARG A 93 0.32 -34.05 3.44
CA ARG A 93 0.55 -33.14 2.31
C ARG A 93 -0.44 -31.99 2.25
N LYS A 94 0.00 -30.84 1.75
CA LYS A 94 -0.85 -29.64 1.68
C LYS A 94 -1.59 -29.56 0.33
N PHE A 95 -2.90 -29.80 0.37
CA PHE A 95 -3.80 -29.60 -0.77
C PHE A 95 -4.45 -28.20 -0.76
N ARG A 96 -4.65 -27.63 -1.94
CA ARG A 96 -5.39 -26.38 -2.20
C ARG A 96 -6.57 -26.69 -3.10
N ARG A 97 -7.76 -26.17 -2.82
CA ARG A 97 -8.95 -26.34 -3.67
C ARG A 97 -9.16 -25.16 -4.63
N GLN A 98 -9.71 -25.44 -5.82
CA GLN A 98 -10.05 -24.46 -6.85
C GLN A 98 -8.85 -23.52 -7.06
N HIS A 99 -7.70 -24.10 -7.39
CA HIS A 99 -6.41 -23.42 -7.45
C HIS A 99 -6.10 -22.99 -8.89
N PRO A 100 -5.96 -21.68 -9.16
CA PRO A 100 -5.55 -21.22 -10.48
C PRO A 100 -4.09 -21.63 -10.78
N ILE A 101 -3.88 -22.28 -11.92
CA ILE A 101 -2.57 -22.73 -12.41
C ILE A 101 -2.50 -22.35 -13.88
N GLY A 102 -1.58 -21.47 -14.26
CA GLY A 102 -1.54 -21.00 -15.65
C GLY A 102 -2.85 -20.28 -16.03
N GLY A 103 -3.39 -20.66 -17.18
CA GLY A 103 -4.67 -20.17 -17.70
C GLY A 103 -5.92 -20.95 -17.25
N PHE A 104 -5.85 -21.83 -16.25
CA PHE A 104 -7.01 -22.62 -15.80
C PHE A 104 -7.10 -22.81 -14.28
N ILE A 105 -8.21 -23.36 -13.80
CA ILE A 105 -8.46 -23.64 -12.38
C ILE A 105 -8.51 -25.15 -12.19
N ALA A 106 -7.64 -25.68 -11.32
CA ALA A 106 -7.66 -27.07 -10.88
C ALA A 106 -8.62 -27.25 -9.69
N ASP A 107 -9.39 -28.33 -9.65
CA ASP A 107 -10.30 -28.61 -8.51
C ASP A 107 -9.51 -28.82 -7.22
N PHE A 108 -8.42 -29.58 -7.27
CA PHE A 108 -7.41 -29.62 -6.20
C PHE A 108 -5.99 -29.60 -6.73
N PHE A 109 -5.08 -29.03 -5.94
CA PHE A 109 -3.66 -28.96 -6.25
C PHE A 109 -2.80 -29.22 -5.01
N CYS A 110 -1.82 -30.11 -5.15
CA CYS A 110 -0.77 -30.40 -4.18
C CYS A 110 0.58 -29.98 -4.77
N ASP A 111 1.16 -28.94 -4.19
CA ASP A 111 2.45 -28.39 -4.66
C ASP A 111 3.60 -29.36 -4.34
N ASP A 112 3.60 -29.94 -3.13
CA ASP A 112 4.60 -30.89 -2.64
C ASP A 112 4.78 -32.14 -3.53
N ALA A 113 3.74 -32.50 -4.29
CA ALA A 113 3.74 -33.65 -5.21
C ALA A 113 3.55 -33.24 -6.68
N ARG A 114 3.51 -31.92 -6.96
CA ARG A 114 3.12 -31.34 -8.26
C ARG A 114 1.88 -32.01 -8.87
N LEU A 115 0.90 -32.31 -8.03
CA LEU A 115 -0.28 -33.10 -8.40
C LEU A 115 -1.52 -32.21 -8.51
N ILE A 116 -2.17 -32.26 -9.66
CA ILE A 116 -3.50 -31.72 -9.94
C ILE A 116 -4.52 -32.87 -9.84
N ILE A 117 -5.66 -32.60 -9.22
CA ILE A 117 -6.81 -33.50 -9.21
C ILE A 117 -7.98 -32.76 -9.85
N GLU A 118 -8.60 -33.36 -10.86
CA GLU A 118 -9.81 -32.86 -11.50
C GLU A 118 -10.97 -33.84 -11.24
N ILE A 119 -12.14 -33.29 -10.89
CA ILE A 119 -13.38 -34.05 -10.73
C ILE A 119 -14.22 -33.78 -11.97
N ASP A 120 -14.19 -34.72 -12.92
CA ASP A 120 -14.90 -34.57 -14.19
C ASP A 120 -16.41 -34.71 -13.97
N GLY A 121 -17.15 -33.66 -14.34
CA GLY A 121 -18.55 -33.74 -14.73
C GLY A 121 -18.64 -34.10 -16.21
N ALA A 122 -19.49 -35.06 -16.58
CA ALA A 122 -19.58 -35.65 -17.92
C ALA A 122 -19.30 -34.66 -19.08
N VAL A 123 -18.18 -34.84 -19.80
CA VAL A 123 -17.76 -33.95 -20.90
C VAL A 123 -18.34 -34.44 -22.23
N HIS A 124 -19.04 -33.56 -22.94
CA HIS A 124 -19.45 -33.77 -24.32
C HIS A 124 -18.23 -33.97 -25.23
N ARG A 125 -18.22 -35.09 -25.96
CA ARG A 125 -17.12 -35.51 -26.84
C ARG A 125 -17.12 -34.74 -28.17
N GLU A 126 -16.61 -33.51 -28.16
CA GLU A 126 -16.27 -32.82 -29.41
C GLU A 126 -14.77 -32.93 -29.74
N PRO A 127 -14.39 -33.21 -31.00
CA PRO A 127 -12.99 -33.39 -31.41
C PRO A 127 -12.08 -32.18 -31.12
N ALA A 128 -12.61 -30.95 -31.21
CA ALA A 128 -11.86 -29.72 -30.94
C ALA A 128 -11.52 -29.54 -29.44
N GLN A 129 -12.29 -30.16 -28.54
CA GLN A 129 -12.00 -30.19 -27.10
C GLN A 129 -10.80 -31.10 -26.80
N GLN A 130 -10.73 -32.27 -27.47
CA GLN A 130 -9.67 -33.27 -27.28
C GLN A 130 -8.28 -32.75 -27.66
N GLU A 131 -8.17 -31.97 -28.73
CA GLU A 131 -6.89 -31.36 -29.16
C GLU A 131 -6.38 -30.36 -28.10
N ARG A 132 -7.29 -29.55 -27.54
CA ARG A 132 -6.99 -28.55 -26.51
C ARG A 132 -6.60 -29.20 -25.18
N ASP A 133 -7.30 -30.25 -24.77
CA ASP A 133 -6.98 -30.99 -23.54
C ASP A 133 -5.65 -31.75 -23.64
N ARG A 134 -5.33 -32.32 -24.82
CA ARG A 134 -4.01 -32.93 -25.06
C ARG A 134 -2.86 -31.93 -25.00
N LEU A 135 -3.01 -30.77 -25.65
CA LEU A 135 -1.99 -29.72 -25.62
C LEU A 135 -1.80 -29.18 -24.19
N ARG A 136 -2.90 -29.05 -23.44
CA ARG A 136 -2.88 -28.63 -22.03
C ARG A 136 -2.20 -29.65 -21.13
N GLU A 137 -2.51 -30.94 -21.25
CA GLU A 137 -1.84 -32.00 -20.51
C GLU A 137 -0.35 -32.08 -20.85
N GLN A 138 0.03 -31.84 -22.11
CA GLN A 138 1.42 -31.79 -22.53
C GLN A 138 2.17 -30.61 -21.89
N ILE A 139 1.56 -29.42 -21.85
CA ILE A 139 2.14 -28.24 -21.19
C ILE A 139 2.29 -28.49 -19.68
N LEU A 140 1.27 -29.08 -19.03
CA LEU A 140 1.34 -29.39 -17.60
C LEU A 140 2.45 -30.38 -17.27
N ARG A 141 2.57 -31.45 -18.07
CA ARG A 141 3.65 -32.43 -17.92
C ARG A 141 5.03 -31.83 -18.16
N GLN A 142 5.17 -30.92 -19.13
CA GLN A 142 6.43 -30.20 -19.38
C GLN A 142 6.86 -29.34 -18.19
N HIS A 143 5.91 -28.83 -17.41
CA HIS A 143 6.17 -28.13 -16.15
C HIS A 143 6.23 -29.08 -14.94
N GLY A 144 6.31 -30.39 -15.14
CA GLY A 144 6.42 -31.38 -14.06
C GLY A 144 5.14 -31.54 -13.23
N LEU A 145 3.98 -31.14 -13.76
CA LEU A 145 2.68 -31.36 -13.11
C LEU A 145 2.05 -32.67 -13.59
N ALA A 146 1.56 -33.47 -12.65
CA ALA A 146 0.75 -34.65 -12.91
C ALA A 146 -0.72 -34.35 -12.70
N VAL A 147 -1.61 -35.01 -13.44
CA VAL A 147 -3.07 -34.84 -13.34
C VAL A 147 -3.71 -36.20 -13.05
N LEU A 148 -4.51 -36.30 -12.00
CA LEU A 148 -5.42 -37.42 -11.74
C LEU A 148 -6.86 -36.94 -11.95
N ARG A 149 -7.66 -37.71 -12.69
CA ARG A 149 -9.07 -37.41 -12.97
C ARG A 149 -9.96 -38.45 -12.32
N PHE A 150 -11.01 -38.02 -11.63
CA PHE A 150 -12.02 -38.88 -11.05
C PHE A 150 -13.41 -38.41 -11.47
N THR A 151 -14.36 -39.33 -11.67
CA THR A 151 -15.76 -38.94 -11.86
C THR A 151 -16.40 -38.59 -10.53
N ASN A 152 -17.47 -37.77 -10.56
CA ASN A 152 -18.28 -37.51 -9.37
C ASN A 152 -18.74 -38.79 -8.66
N GLU A 153 -19.12 -39.82 -9.42
CA GLU A 153 -19.55 -41.12 -8.87
C GLU A 153 -18.41 -41.87 -8.18
N GLN A 154 -17.18 -41.83 -8.71
CA GLN A 154 -16.03 -42.44 -8.05
C GLN A 154 -15.71 -41.74 -6.74
N VAL A 155 -15.75 -40.42 -6.71
CA VAL A 155 -15.49 -39.64 -5.48
C VAL A 155 -16.55 -39.90 -4.42
N ILE A 156 -17.82 -40.01 -4.80
CA ILE A 156 -18.94 -40.22 -3.87
C ILE A 156 -19.05 -41.68 -3.40
N ASN A 157 -18.94 -42.65 -4.32
CA ASN A 157 -19.23 -44.05 -4.04
C ASN A 157 -17.99 -44.90 -3.73
N GLN A 158 -16.80 -44.44 -4.11
CA GLN A 158 -15.53 -45.17 -3.98
C GLN A 158 -14.45 -44.28 -3.32
N THR A 159 -14.86 -43.44 -2.37
CA THR A 159 -13.99 -42.41 -1.75
C THR A 159 -12.70 -43.00 -1.19
N GLU A 160 -12.75 -44.19 -0.57
CA GLU A 160 -11.56 -44.83 -0.01
C GLU A 160 -10.53 -45.20 -1.08
N GLU A 161 -10.96 -45.78 -2.20
CA GLU A 161 -10.08 -46.13 -3.32
C GLU A 161 -9.48 -44.87 -3.97
N VAL A 162 -10.27 -43.79 -4.10
CA VAL A 162 -9.79 -42.49 -4.59
C VAL A 162 -8.70 -41.93 -3.67
N LEU A 163 -8.90 -41.96 -2.35
CA LEU A 163 -7.92 -41.48 -1.38
C LEU A 163 -6.64 -42.32 -1.37
N GLN A 164 -6.77 -43.65 -1.52
CA GLN A 164 -5.60 -44.54 -1.64
C GLN A 164 -4.77 -44.22 -2.87
N GLN A 165 -5.40 -43.96 -4.03
CA GLN A 165 -4.69 -43.58 -5.25
C GLN A 165 -3.97 -42.23 -5.11
N ILE A 166 -4.64 -41.22 -4.54
CA ILE A 166 -4.05 -39.90 -4.29
C ILE A 166 -2.87 -40.01 -3.30
N ALA A 167 -3.05 -40.76 -2.21
CA ALA A 167 -2.01 -40.94 -1.20
C ALA A 167 -0.80 -41.71 -1.75
N ALA A 168 -1.02 -42.78 -2.52
CA ALA A 168 0.05 -43.52 -3.17
C ALA A 168 0.84 -42.63 -4.14
N PHE A 169 0.15 -41.81 -4.94
CA PHE A 169 0.80 -40.85 -5.83
C PHE A 169 1.64 -39.83 -5.06
N ALA A 170 1.05 -39.19 -4.04
CA ALA A 170 1.70 -38.14 -3.26
C ALA A 170 2.81 -38.66 -2.32
N ALA A 171 2.82 -39.95 -2.00
CA ALA A 171 3.91 -40.61 -1.31
C ALA A 171 5.06 -40.95 -2.25
N ALA A 172 4.76 -41.42 -3.46
CA ALA A 172 5.76 -41.80 -4.46
C ALA A 172 6.43 -40.58 -5.13
N HIS A 173 5.78 -39.42 -5.13
CA HIS A 173 6.27 -38.19 -5.76
C HIS A 173 6.44 -37.10 -4.72
N SER A 174 7.70 -36.81 -4.37
CA SER A 174 8.07 -35.61 -3.64
C SER A 174 8.77 -34.68 -4.61
N TYR A 175 8.17 -33.52 -4.87
CA TYR A 175 8.82 -32.47 -5.63
C TYR A 175 9.65 -31.63 -4.68
N GLU A 176 10.95 -31.84 -4.71
CA GLU A 176 11.90 -30.90 -4.14
C GLU A 176 11.86 -29.65 -5.03
N HIS A 177 11.40 -28.53 -4.48
CA HIS A 177 11.50 -27.27 -5.18
C HIS A 177 12.98 -27.08 -5.55
N PRO A 178 13.33 -26.82 -6.83
CA PRO A 178 14.69 -26.42 -7.15
C PRO A 178 15.00 -25.23 -6.24
N GLU A 179 16.04 -25.37 -5.41
CA GLU A 179 16.45 -24.28 -4.54
C GLU A 179 16.57 -23.04 -5.43
N PRO A 180 15.82 -21.96 -5.13
CA PRO A 180 16.00 -20.72 -5.87
C PRO A 180 17.48 -20.42 -5.79
N GLN A 181 18.16 -20.28 -6.94
CA GLN A 181 19.60 -20.11 -7.01
C GLN A 181 20.03 -19.16 -5.90
N THR A 182 20.53 -19.76 -4.84
CA THR A 182 20.98 -19.04 -3.68
C THR A 182 22.30 -18.48 -4.18
N SER A 183 22.29 -17.22 -4.59
CA SER A 183 23.37 -16.37 -4.08
C SER A 183 23.51 -16.77 -2.62
N PRO A 184 24.70 -17.22 -2.19
CA PRO A 184 24.85 -17.71 -0.82
C PRO A 184 24.20 -16.66 0.08
N PRO A 185 23.40 -17.06 1.08
CA PRO A 185 22.82 -16.09 1.99
C PRO A 185 23.98 -15.19 2.37
N VAL A 186 23.93 -13.89 2.01
CA VAL A 186 24.88 -12.94 2.57
C VAL A 186 24.76 -13.22 4.05
N PRO A 187 25.82 -13.74 4.69
CA PRO A 187 25.68 -14.20 6.05
C PRO A 187 25.10 -13.01 6.82
N LEU A 188 23.98 -13.21 7.52
CA LEU A 188 23.44 -12.20 8.43
C LEU A 188 24.50 -11.74 9.47
N SER A 189 25.66 -12.44 9.51
CA SER A 189 26.88 -12.08 10.23
C SER A 189 27.81 -11.05 9.55
N GLN A 190 27.53 -10.58 8.33
CA GLN A 190 28.41 -9.62 7.61
C GLN A 190 27.85 -8.19 7.51
N SER A 191 26.54 -7.96 7.69
CA SER A 191 25.94 -6.61 7.75
C SER A 191 25.62 -6.13 9.16
N PHE A 192 25.54 -7.04 10.15
CA PHE A 192 25.61 -6.66 11.55
C PHE A 192 27.08 -6.71 11.97
N GLY A 193 27.73 -5.54 11.94
CA GLY A 193 29.03 -5.36 12.58
C GLY A 193 29.02 -5.96 13.99
N ARG A 194 30.10 -6.69 14.31
CA ARG A 194 30.35 -7.36 15.60
C ARG A 194 29.75 -6.60 16.79
N GLY A 195 28.84 -7.26 17.51
CA GLY A 195 28.25 -6.74 18.74
C GLY A 195 27.61 -7.83 19.59
N VAL A 196 28.41 -8.77 20.10
CA VAL A 196 28.20 -9.47 21.40
C VAL A 196 26.80 -10.09 21.65
N ARG A 197 26.39 -11.07 20.83
CA ARG A 197 26.10 -12.48 21.22
C ARG A 197 25.36 -13.25 20.10
N GLY A 198 26.11 -14.12 19.42
CA GLY A 198 25.63 -15.42 18.91
C GLY A 198 25.06 -15.46 17.49
N GLU A 199 25.55 -16.44 16.72
CA GLU A 199 24.83 -17.01 15.58
C GLU A 199 23.37 -17.32 16.01
N GLY A 200 22.38 -16.84 15.25
CA GLY A 200 20.97 -17.17 15.48
C GLY A 200 20.13 -16.17 16.29
N TYR A 201 20.61 -14.95 16.58
CA TYR A 201 19.81 -13.87 17.18
C TYR A 201 19.68 -12.65 16.25
N LEU A 202 18.57 -11.92 16.37
CA LEU A 202 18.28 -10.66 15.69
C LEU A 202 17.98 -9.55 16.72
N PRO A 203 18.25 -8.27 16.40
CA PRO A 203 17.94 -7.16 17.29
C PRO A 203 16.41 -6.99 17.45
N LEU A 204 15.98 -6.59 18.65
CA LEU A 204 14.60 -6.15 18.89
C LEU A 204 14.51 -4.63 18.81
N TYR A 205 13.94 -4.14 17.71
CA TYR A 205 13.73 -2.72 17.46
C TYR A 205 12.56 -2.19 18.28
N GLU A 206 12.76 -1.05 18.94
CA GLU A 206 11.72 -0.30 19.62
C GLU A 206 11.35 0.94 18.83
N ALA A 207 10.10 1.42 18.95
CA ALA A 207 9.60 2.58 18.20
C ALA A 207 10.52 3.81 18.30
N LYS A 208 11.19 4.00 19.44
CA LYS A 208 12.13 5.10 19.67
C LYS A 208 13.48 4.99 18.94
N MET A 209 13.77 3.85 18.33
CA MET A 209 14.98 3.62 17.53
C MET A 209 14.83 4.10 16.08
N ILE A 210 13.62 4.47 15.64
CA ILE A 210 13.34 4.88 14.27
C ILE A 210 12.80 6.31 14.21
N TRP A 211 12.99 6.95 13.06
CA TRP A 211 12.41 8.23 12.69
C TRP A 211 12.02 8.23 11.20
N LEU A 212 11.57 9.38 10.68
CA LEU A 212 11.14 9.50 9.28
C LEU A 212 12.27 9.10 8.33
N TYR A 213 12.05 8.01 7.59
CA TYR A 213 13.02 7.44 6.65
C TYR A 213 14.36 7.07 7.30
N ASP A 214 14.40 6.85 8.61
CA ASP A 214 15.62 6.55 9.35
C ASP A 214 15.37 5.37 10.29
N HIS A 215 15.87 4.19 9.91
CA HIS A 215 15.83 3.00 10.76
C HIS A 215 16.95 2.98 11.81
N ARG A 216 17.85 3.95 11.78
CA ARG A 216 19.04 4.05 12.65
C ARG A 216 18.97 5.30 13.54
N PHE A 217 17.78 5.77 13.89
CA PHE A 217 17.62 7.04 14.60
C PHE A 217 18.02 6.99 16.09
N GLY A 218 17.85 5.87 16.77
CA GLY A 218 18.09 5.77 18.21
C GLY A 218 18.81 4.50 18.59
N THR A 219 19.86 4.62 19.39
CA THR A 219 20.72 3.51 19.84
C THR A 219 20.74 3.38 21.36
N TYR A 220 20.84 2.16 21.88
CA TYR A 220 21.10 1.90 23.30
C TYR A 220 22.59 1.88 23.65
N GLU A 221 23.46 2.13 22.68
CA GLU A 221 24.88 2.29 22.92
C GLU A 221 25.14 3.38 23.98
N GLY A 222 25.92 3.05 25.01
CA GLY A 222 26.21 3.97 26.11
C GLY A 222 25.05 4.24 27.08
N VAL A 223 23.88 3.63 26.88
CA VAL A 223 22.73 3.78 27.79
C VAL A 223 22.81 2.75 28.90
N SER A 224 22.85 3.21 30.16
CA SER A 224 22.88 2.36 31.34
C SER A 224 21.51 2.19 32.01
N ASP A 225 20.58 3.13 31.78
CA ASP A 225 19.22 3.09 32.34
C ASP A 225 18.17 2.86 31.24
N ARG A 226 17.53 1.68 31.32
CA ARG A 226 16.47 1.26 30.40
C ARG A 226 15.19 2.09 30.51
N SER A 227 14.98 2.76 31.65
CA SER A 227 13.78 3.54 31.91
C SER A 227 13.73 4.83 31.08
N SER A 228 14.86 5.25 30.52
CA SER A 228 14.93 6.43 29.65
C SER A 228 14.00 6.29 28.44
N THR A 229 13.11 7.26 28.29
CA THR A 229 12.20 7.39 27.14
C THR A 229 12.92 7.94 25.91
N HIS A 230 14.08 8.59 26.10
CA HIS A 230 14.92 9.14 25.05
C HIS A 230 16.17 8.27 24.86
N LEU A 231 16.51 8.00 23.60
CA LEU A 231 17.77 7.37 23.23
C LEU A 231 18.72 8.42 22.66
N PRO A 232 20.04 8.25 22.85
CA PRO A 232 21.03 8.92 22.01
C PRO A 232 20.71 8.70 20.53
N THR A 233 20.70 9.80 19.78
CA THR A 233 20.65 9.77 18.32
C THR A 233 22.07 9.70 17.79
N PRO A 234 22.36 8.83 16.81
CA PRO A 234 23.67 8.78 16.18
C PRO A 234 24.10 10.13 15.62
N ASP A 235 25.39 10.42 15.69
CA ASP A 235 25.94 11.64 15.11
C ASP A 235 26.13 11.53 13.59
N GLU A 236 26.53 12.63 12.97
CA GLU A 236 26.73 12.72 11.52
C GLU A 236 27.80 11.72 11.02
N GLN A 237 28.83 11.41 11.81
CA GLN A 237 29.86 10.45 11.42
C GLN A 237 29.32 9.02 11.45
N GLN A 238 28.55 8.68 12.49
CA GLN A 238 27.88 7.39 12.61
C GLN A 238 26.86 7.18 11.48
N HIS A 239 26.04 8.18 11.17
CA HIS A 239 25.09 8.07 10.06
C HIS A 239 25.77 8.00 8.68
N ALA A 240 26.90 8.68 8.51
CA ALA A 240 27.70 8.64 7.28
C ALA A 240 28.37 7.28 7.03
N ASP A 241 28.55 6.45 8.07
CA ASP A 241 29.01 5.07 7.91
C ASP A 241 27.86 4.15 7.44
N PRO A 242 27.92 3.59 6.22
CA PRO A 242 26.89 2.68 5.71
C PRO A 242 26.87 1.31 6.40
N HIS A 243 27.86 1.00 7.25
CA HIS A 243 27.90 -0.23 8.07
C HIS A 243 27.44 0.00 9.51
N PHE A 244 27.26 1.25 9.91
CA PHE A 244 26.77 1.55 11.25
C PHE A 244 25.35 1.01 11.41
N VAL A 245 25.14 0.26 12.50
CA VAL A 245 23.86 -0.30 12.93
C VAL A 245 23.58 0.16 14.36
N VAL A 246 22.32 0.43 14.67
CA VAL A 246 21.93 0.81 16.03
C VAL A 246 21.92 -0.40 16.96
N LEU A 247 22.35 -0.20 18.21
CA LEU A 247 22.34 -1.27 19.21
C LEU A 247 20.97 -1.35 19.89
N PRO A 248 20.31 -2.53 19.91
CA PRO A 248 19.10 -2.72 20.68
C PRO A 248 19.43 -2.96 22.15
N TRP A 249 18.42 -2.84 23.01
CA TRP A 249 18.53 -3.34 24.39
C TRP A 249 18.34 -4.87 24.46
N TYR A 250 17.44 -5.41 23.63
CA TYR A 250 17.08 -6.82 23.61
C TYR A 250 17.42 -7.47 22.28
N TRP A 251 17.74 -8.76 22.35
CA TRP A 251 18.00 -9.64 21.22
C TRP A 251 17.02 -10.80 21.26
N VAL A 252 16.51 -11.22 20.11
CA VAL A 252 15.50 -12.26 19.98
C VAL A 252 16.02 -13.36 19.05
N PRO A 253 15.79 -14.66 19.36
CA PRO A 253 16.15 -15.73 18.45
C PRO A 253 15.59 -15.50 17.04
N ALA A 254 16.42 -15.68 16.01
CA ALA A 254 16.05 -15.49 14.61
C ALA A 254 14.92 -16.45 14.17
N GLU A 255 14.86 -17.64 14.77
CA GLU A 255 13.78 -18.61 14.57
C GLU A 255 12.43 -18.09 15.09
N GLU A 256 12.40 -17.39 16.23
CA GLU A 256 11.18 -16.80 16.80
C GLU A 256 10.68 -15.65 15.90
N VAL A 257 11.60 -14.79 15.44
CA VAL A 257 11.26 -13.74 14.47
C VAL A 257 10.71 -14.37 13.19
N SER A 258 11.35 -15.41 12.67
CA SER A 258 10.89 -16.11 11.46
C SER A 258 9.55 -16.80 11.63
N ALA A 259 9.31 -17.42 12.79
CA ALA A 259 8.04 -18.06 13.14
C ALA A 259 6.90 -17.03 13.20
N ARG A 260 7.13 -15.86 13.84
CA ARG A 260 6.13 -14.78 13.91
C ARG A 260 5.87 -14.10 12.58
N LEU A 261 6.91 -13.93 11.76
CA LEU A 261 6.78 -13.41 10.40
C LEU A 261 6.06 -14.40 9.46
N GLY A 262 5.99 -15.68 9.82
CA GLY A 262 5.20 -16.69 9.14
C GLY A 262 5.52 -16.79 7.64
N GLY A 263 4.58 -16.37 6.78
CA GLY A 263 4.71 -16.38 5.33
C GLY A 263 5.58 -15.26 4.75
N TRP A 264 6.00 -14.28 5.54
CA TRP A 264 6.76 -13.13 5.06
C TRP A 264 8.17 -13.54 4.61
N ARG A 265 8.47 -13.39 3.32
CA ARG A 265 9.76 -13.77 2.71
C ARG A 265 10.67 -12.59 2.39
N ARG A 266 10.16 -11.35 2.45
CA ARG A 266 10.94 -10.14 2.16
C ARG A 266 12.07 -9.97 3.19
N GLY A 267 13.18 -9.39 2.75
CA GLY A 267 14.35 -9.07 3.59
C GLY A 267 14.20 -7.79 4.41
N TRP A 268 13.01 -7.18 4.40
CA TRP A 268 12.71 -5.88 4.97
C TRP A 268 11.29 -5.85 5.55
N LEU A 269 10.99 -4.82 6.36
CA LEU A 269 9.69 -4.54 6.97
C LEU A 269 9.34 -3.06 6.77
N LEU A 270 8.05 -2.72 6.78
CA LEU A 270 7.58 -1.34 6.87
C LEU A 270 6.87 -1.16 8.21
N GLY A 271 7.41 -0.31 9.08
CA GLY A 271 6.86 -0.06 10.42
C GLY A 271 6.60 1.42 10.68
N PHE A 272 5.85 1.69 11.75
CA PHE A 272 5.61 3.05 12.21
C PHE A 272 5.57 3.14 13.73
N ARG A 273 5.68 4.36 14.27
CA ARG A 273 5.57 4.61 15.71
C ARG A 273 4.10 4.73 16.09
N ASP A 274 3.62 3.84 16.96
CA ASP A 274 2.28 3.93 17.55
C ASP A 274 2.17 5.18 18.44
N VAL A 275 3.12 5.33 19.37
CA VAL A 275 3.06 6.42 20.35
C VAL A 275 3.44 7.76 19.72
N THR A 276 2.53 8.71 19.81
CA THR A 276 2.65 10.10 19.36
C THR A 276 2.28 11.09 20.47
N ASN A 277 2.65 12.35 20.30
CA ASN A 277 2.37 13.43 21.25
C ASN A 277 2.15 14.76 20.48
N ALA A 278 1.34 15.66 21.05
CA ALA A 278 1.17 17.04 20.59
C ALA A 278 2.50 17.81 20.53
N THR A 279 3.51 17.39 21.30
CA THR A 279 4.85 17.96 21.28
C THR A 279 5.77 17.35 20.22
N ASN A 280 5.30 16.43 19.36
CA ASN A 280 6.12 15.88 18.29
C ASN A 280 6.15 16.81 17.07
N GLU A 281 7.30 16.90 16.42
CA GLU A 281 7.46 17.60 15.13
C GLU A 281 6.57 17.00 14.05
N ARG A 282 6.43 15.66 14.04
CA ARG A 282 5.61 14.88 13.10
C ARG A 282 4.77 13.87 13.87
N THR A 283 3.53 13.63 13.45
CA THR A 283 2.65 12.63 14.08
C THR A 283 2.78 11.29 13.36
N ALA A 284 2.79 11.29 12.03
CA ALA A 284 3.07 10.12 11.21
C ALA A 284 4.59 9.89 11.07
N ILE A 285 5.12 8.87 11.74
CA ILE A 285 6.55 8.49 11.66
C ILE A 285 6.64 7.04 11.19
N PHE A 286 6.91 6.87 9.90
CA PHE A 286 7.10 5.58 9.23
C PHE A 286 8.55 5.41 8.79
N SER A 287 9.03 4.17 8.81
CA SER A 287 10.34 3.82 8.28
C SER A 287 10.35 2.39 7.72
N LEU A 288 11.15 2.19 6.68
CA LEU A 288 11.54 0.85 6.24
C LEU A 288 12.64 0.32 7.14
N LEU A 289 12.58 -0.96 7.47
CA LEU A 289 13.47 -1.62 8.43
C LEU A 289 14.09 -2.85 7.78
N PRO A 290 15.29 -3.27 8.20
CA PRO A 290 15.78 -4.61 7.89
C PRO A 290 14.84 -5.67 8.49
N ARG A 291 14.99 -6.93 8.07
CA ARG A 291 14.27 -8.06 8.68
C ARG A 291 14.76 -8.30 10.12
N VAL A 292 14.11 -7.66 11.08
CA VAL A 292 14.45 -7.71 12.51
C VAL A 292 13.23 -8.00 13.37
N GLY A 293 13.44 -8.26 14.66
CA GLY A 293 12.34 -8.28 15.63
C GLY A 293 11.89 -6.86 15.94
N VAL A 294 10.59 -6.64 16.18
CA VAL A 294 10.06 -5.33 16.57
C VAL A 294 9.19 -5.42 17.82
N GLY A 295 9.23 -4.38 18.65
CA GLY A 295 8.37 -4.23 19.82
C GLY A 295 6.93 -3.83 19.45
N HIS A 296 5.98 -4.07 20.36
CA HIS A 296 4.55 -3.83 20.12
C HIS A 296 4.17 -2.37 19.82
N THR A 297 4.98 -1.39 20.24
CA THR A 297 4.79 0.04 19.95
C THR A 297 5.28 0.43 18.55
N MET A 298 5.82 -0.51 17.78
CA MET A 298 6.17 -0.36 16.38
C MET A 298 5.34 -1.33 15.53
N PRO A 299 4.08 -1.01 15.21
CA PRO A 299 3.27 -1.86 14.35
C PRO A 299 3.86 -1.94 12.94
N VAL A 300 3.70 -3.11 12.31
CA VAL A 300 4.27 -3.43 10.99
C VAL A 300 3.15 -3.63 9.97
N LEU A 301 3.33 -3.04 8.79
CA LEU A 301 2.46 -3.21 7.64
C LEU A 301 2.92 -4.43 6.84
N PHE A 302 2.09 -5.47 6.82
CA PHE A 302 2.26 -6.64 5.95
C PHE A 302 1.56 -6.38 4.62
N LEU A 303 2.34 -6.04 3.59
CA LEU A 303 1.87 -5.79 2.23
C LEU A 303 2.09 -7.04 1.38
N GLU A 304 1.10 -7.93 1.35
CA GLU A 304 1.14 -9.14 0.51
C GLU A 304 0.89 -8.78 -0.96
N ASP A 305 1.62 -9.44 -1.87
CA ASP A 305 1.45 -9.30 -3.32
C ASP A 305 1.65 -7.88 -3.91
N VAL A 306 2.46 -7.02 -3.25
CA VAL A 306 2.81 -5.68 -3.73
C VAL A 306 4.29 -5.63 -4.17
N LEU A 307 4.57 -4.99 -5.31
CA LEU A 307 5.94 -4.71 -5.76
C LEU A 307 6.67 -3.77 -4.79
N ALA A 308 7.93 -4.06 -4.44
CA ALA A 308 8.77 -3.24 -3.57
C ALA A 308 8.87 -1.77 -4.05
N ILE A 309 8.91 -1.55 -5.36
CA ILE A 309 8.91 -0.21 -5.97
C ILE A 309 7.69 0.63 -5.55
N LEU A 310 6.52 0.02 -5.34
CA LEU A 310 5.28 0.70 -4.96
C LEU A 310 5.20 0.97 -3.44
N VAL A 311 6.09 0.37 -2.65
CA VAL A 311 6.21 0.64 -1.22
C VAL A 311 6.80 2.03 -0.97
N LEU A 312 7.66 2.52 -1.87
CA LEU A 312 8.24 3.86 -1.77
C LEU A 312 7.18 4.98 -1.86
N PRO A 313 6.30 5.02 -2.89
CA PRO A 313 5.17 5.95 -2.92
C PRO A 313 4.19 5.79 -1.74
N LEU A 314 3.97 4.58 -1.25
CA LEU A 314 3.16 4.40 -0.04
C LEU A 314 3.83 5.05 1.17
N LEU A 315 5.11 4.76 1.41
CA LEU A 315 5.88 5.34 2.50
C LEU A 315 5.88 6.86 2.43
N THR A 316 6.24 7.45 1.30
CA THR A 316 6.31 8.91 1.14
C THR A 316 4.95 9.59 1.27
N SER A 317 3.87 8.92 0.85
CA SER A 317 2.50 9.40 1.09
C SER A 317 2.15 9.42 2.58
N LEU A 318 2.50 8.37 3.31
CA LEU A 318 2.23 8.23 4.75
C LEU A 318 3.06 9.21 5.59
N THR A 319 4.15 9.73 5.05
CA THR A 319 5.03 10.69 5.70
C THR A 319 4.97 12.10 5.09
N ALA A 320 4.01 12.38 4.21
CA ALA A 320 3.81 13.72 3.65
C ALA A 320 3.19 14.67 4.71
N LEU A 321 3.52 15.96 4.66
CA LEU A 321 2.95 16.98 5.55
C LEU A 321 1.43 17.12 5.35
N SER A 322 0.93 16.97 4.12
CA SER A 322 -0.52 16.96 3.85
C SER A 322 -1.23 15.79 4.54
N PHE A 323 -0.64 14.60 4.49
CA PHE A 323 -1.15 13.43 5.22
C PHE A 323 -1.11 13.65 6.74
N ASP A 324 0.03 14.14 7.25
CA ASP A 324 0.23 14.39 8.68
C ASP A 324 -0.72 15.49 9.21
N TRP A 325 -1.03 16.49 8.39
CA TRP A 325 -2.03 17.51 8.68
C TRP A 325 -3.42 16.89 8.90
N VAL A 326 -3.88 16.02 7.98
CA VAL A 326 -5.16 15.31 8.12
C VAL A 326 -5.14 14.39 9.35
N LEU A 327 -4.04 13.67 9.56
CA LEU A 327 -3.87 12.80 10.73
C LEU A 327 -4.01 13.60 12.03
N ARG A 328 -3.40 14.78 12.13
CA ARG A 328 -3.48 15.66 13.31
C ARG A 328 -4.90 16.13 13.61
N GLN A 329 -5.75 16.31 12.59
CA GLN A 329 -7.17 16.62 12.80
C GLN A 329 -7.96 15.44 13.35
N LYS A 330 -7.53 14.22 13.00
CA LYS A 330 -8.24 12.98 13.33
C LYS A 330 -7.82 12.39 14.67
N ILE A 331 -6.56 12.53 15.04
CA ILE A 331 -5.99 11.89 16.21
C ILE A 331 -6.33 12.68 17.49
N GLY A 332 -7.17 12.10 18.34
CA GLY A 332 -7.54 12.71 19.62
C GLY A 332 -6.66 12.28 20.80
N GLY A 333 -5.72 11.36 20.60
CA GLY A 333 -4.93 10.76 21.67
C GLY A 333 -3.47 10.52 21.27
N MET A 334 -2.75 9.74 22.08
CA MET A 334 -1.32 9.50 21.91
C MET A 334 -0.99 8.26 21.05
N HIS A 335 -1.98 7.63 20.43
CA HIS A 335 -1.80 6.34 19.75
C HIS A 335 -2.28 6.42 18.30
N LEU A 336 -1.34 6.30 17.36
CA LEU A 336 -1.64 6.01 15.97
C LEU A 336 -1.89 4.50 15.86
N THR A 337 -3.15 4.09 15.82
CA THR A 337 -3.53 2.68 15.69
C THR A 337 -3.90 2.35 14.24
N PHE A 338 -3.94 1.06 13.88
CA PHE A 338 -4.48 0.63 12.58
C PHE A 338 -5.92 1.09 12.34
N PHE A 339 -6.72 1.27 13.40
CA PHE A 339 -8.07 1.80 13.28
C PHE A 339 -8.07 3.23 12.72
N ILE A 340 -7.18 4.10 13.20
CA ILE A 340 -7.04 5.47 12.69
C ILE A 340 -6.41 5.44 11.29
N LEU A 341 -5.32 4.69 11.13
CA LEU A 341 -4.55 4.63 9.89
C LEU A 341 -5.42 4.20 8.68
N ARG A 342 -6.29 3.20 8.86
CA ARG A 342 -7.18 2.69 7.79
C ARG A 342 -8.26 3.67 7.35
N GLN A 343 -8.43 4.80 8.02
CA GLN A 343 -9.42 5.82 7.68
C GLN A 343 -8.80 7.10 7.11
N LEU A 344 -7.49 7.13 6.90
CA LEU A 344 -6.79 8.28 6.35
C LEU A 344 -6.68 8.16 4.83
N PRO A 345 -6.75 9.29 4.10
CA PRO A 345 -6.63 9.27 2.66
C PRO A 345 -5.20 8.89 2.25
N VAL A 346 -5.08 7.85 1.43
CA VAL A 346 -3.83 7.42 0.82
C VAL A 346 -4.11 7.14 -0.65
N LEU A 347 -3.24 7.63 -1.54
CA LEU A 347 -3.37 7.39 -2.98
C LEU A 347 -3.18 5.89 -3.29
N PRO A 348 -4.09 5.25 -4.04
CA PRO A 348 -3.91 3.86 -4.44
C PRO A 348 -2.76 3.74 -5.46
N PRO A 349 -2.16 2.55 -5.64
CA PRO A 349 -1.11 2.35 -6.64
C PRO A 349 -1.49 2.80 -8.06
N SER A 350 -2.77 2.69 -8.42
CA SER A 350 -3.30 3.11 -9.72
C SER A 350 -3.34 4.62 -9.93
N ALA A 351 -3.14 5.44 -8.88
CA ALA A 351 -3.08 6.89 -8.99
C ALA A 351 -1.71 7.40 -9.45
N TYR A 352 -0.67 6.56 -9.43
CA TYR A 352 0.67 6.95 -9.84
C TYR A 352 0.90 6.60 -11.32
N THR A 353 1.28 7.61 -12.08
CA THR A 353 1.80 7.47 -13.45
C THR A 353 3.29 7.11 -13.43
N PRO A 354 3.87 6.66 -14.57
CA PRO A 354 5.32 6.47 -14.68
C PRO A 354 6.15 7.72 -14.33
N ALA A 355 5.62 8.91 -14.64
CA ALA A 355 6.28 10.16 -14.31
C ALA A 355 6.30 10.41 -12.79
N ASP A 356 5.20 10.08 -12.10
CA ASP A 356 5.13 10.19 -10.64
C ASP A 356 6.11 9.23 -9.98
N LEU A 357 6.20 8.00 -10.48
CA LEU A 357 7.19 7.03 -9.99
C LEU A 357 8.62 7.48 -10.26
N ALA A 358 8.90 8.04 -11.44
CA ALA A 358 10.21 8.60 -11.78
C ALA A 358 10.60 9.81 -10.89
N PHE A 359 9.62 10.56 -10.37
CA PHE A 359 9.88 11.62 -9.41
C PHE A 359 10.10 11.07 -7.99
N ILE A 360 9.20 10.20 -7.52
CA ILE A 360 9.11 9.75 -6.13
C ILE A 360 10.18 8.72 -5.77
N VAL A 361 10.29 7.64 -6.56
CA VAL A 361 11.14 6.48 -6.26
C VAL A 361 12.60 6.85 -6.00
N PRO A 362 13.32 7.60 -6.87
CA PRO A 362 14.72 7.92 -6.62
C PRO A 362 14.93 8.73 -5.32
N ARG A 363 14.05 9.70 -5.04
CA ARG A 363 14.12 10.54 -3.83
C ARG A 363 13.84 9.73 -2.58
N ALA A 364 12.81 8.90 -2.62
CA ALA A 364 12.42 8.03 -1.52
C ALA A 364 13.50 6.97 -1.25
N LEU A 365 14.10 6.40 -2.31
CA LEU A 365 15.16 5.41 -2.20
C LEU A 365 16.42 6.02 -1.57
N GLU A 366 16.81 7.25 -1.95
CA GLU A 366 17.92 7.98 -1.32
C GLU A 366 17.66 8.25 0.18
N LEU A 367 16.40 8.53 0.55
CA LEU A 367 16.04 8.73 1.95
C LEU A 367 16.17 7.45 2.78
N VAL A 368 15.89 6.27 2.23
CA VAL A 368 15.80 5.01 3.00
C VAL A 368 17.04 4.11 2.88
N TYR A 369 17.69 4.05 1.72
CA TYR A 369 18.82 3.16 1.49
C TYR A 369 20.14 3.83 1.87
N THR A 370 20.33 4.05 3.18
CA THR A 370 21.52 4.72 3.74
C THR A 370 22.50 3.77 4.44
N ALA A 371 22.15 2.48 4.55
CA ALA A 371 23.01 1.44 5.12
C ALA A 371 22.82 0.08 4.43
N TYR A 372 23.83 -0.79 4.56
CA TYR A 372 23.86 -2.09 3.87
C TYR A 372 22.81 -3.09 4.38
N ASP A 373 22.34 -2.94 5.61
CA ASP A 373 21.24 -3.73 6.16
C ASP A 373 19.90 -3.48 5.44
N MET A 374 19.77 -2.37 4.71
CA MET A 374 18.66 -2.06 3.81
C MET A 374 18.89 -2.49 2.35
N ALA A 375 20.02 -3.12 2.03
CA ALA A 375 20.32 -3.61 0.67
C ALA A 375 19.27 -4.59 0.12
N PRO A 376 18.64 -5.50 0.91
CA PRO A 376 17.58 -6.36 0.40
C PRO A 376 16.40 -5.58 -0.20
N PHE A 377 15.97 -4.49 0.44
CA PHE A 377 14.90 -3.64 -0.08
C PHE A 377 15.33 -2.94 -1.37
N ALA A 378 16.51 -2.31 -1.36
CA ALA A 378 17.02 -1.60 -2.54
C ALA A 378 17.22 -2.53 -3.74
N ALA A 379 17.68 -3.77 -3.50
CA ALA A 379 17.87 -4.77 -4.55
C ALA A 379 16.54 -5.20 -5.18
N GLU A 380 15.48 -5.37 -4.38
CA GLU A 380 14.14 -5.64 -4.91
C GLU A 380 13.61 -4.46 -5.74
N VAL A 381 13.75 -3.22 -5.25
CA VAL A 381 13.38 -2.02 -6.02
C VAL A 381 14.14 -1.94 -7.35
N TRP A 382 15.45 -2.23 -7.33
CA TRP A 382 16.29 -2.22 -8.54
C TRP A 382 15.90 -3.32 -9.53
N GLY A 383 15.63 -4.53 -9.03
CA GLY A 383 15.20 -5.67 -9.84
C GLY A 383 13.85 -5.44 -10.52
N GLU A 384 12.92 -4.77 -9.82
CA GLU A 384 11.60 -4.44 -10.34
C GLU A 384 11.56 -3.20 -11.25
N ALA A 385 12.57 -2.32 -11.18
CA ALA A 385 12.63 -1.10 -11.99
C ALA A 385 12.95 -1.40 -13.46
N ASP A 386 12.24 -0.74 -14.38
CA ASP A 386 12.58 -0.74 -15.80
C ASP A 386 13.84 0.09 -16.10
N GLU A 387 14.32 0.02 -17.34
CA GLU A 387 15.55 0.72 -17.74
C GLU A 387 15.42 2.26 -17.69
N ALA A 388 14.21 2.81 -17.83
CA ALA A 388 14.01 4.24 -17.73
C ALA A 388 14.14 4.71 -16.27
N LEU A 389 13.51 4.00 -15.35
CA LEU A 389 13.59 4.31 -13.92
C LEU A 389 14.98 4.02 -13.35
N ARG A 390 15.63 2.93 -13.76
CA ARG A 390 17.03 2.64 -13.41
C ARG A 390 17.98 3.78 -13.77
N ARG A 391 17.77 4.41 -14.94
CA ARG A 391 18.53 5.61 -15.35
C ARG A 391 18.31 6.78 -14.41
N VAL A 392 17.07 7.05 -13.99
CA VAL A 392 16.77 8.14 -13.06
C VAL A 392 17.34 7.86 -11.66
N ILE A 393 17.27 6.61 -11.18
CA ILE A 393 17.88 6.20 -9.90
C ILE A 393 19.40 6.43 -9.93
N ARG A 394 20.07 6.07 -11.03
CA ARG A 394 21.51 6.33 -11.19
C ARG A 394 21.81 7.83 -11.21
N ALA A 395 21.04 8.62 -11.97
CA ALA A 395 21.22 10.06 -12.02
C ALA A 395 21.04 10.73 -10.66
N GLN A 396 20.06 10.28 -9.86
CA GLN A 396 19.87 10.73 -8.48
C GLN A 396 21.10 10.45 -7.61
N ARG A 397 21.68 9.25 -7.74
CA ARG A 397 22.89 8.83 -7.02
C ARG A 397 24.15 9.58 -7.47
N ASP A 398 24.26 9.93 -8.74
CA ASP A 398 25.43 10.63 -9.29
C ASP A 398 25.35 12.16 -9.11
N ALA A 399 24.22 12.68 -8.60
CA ALA A 399 24.08 14.07 -8.22
C ALA A 399 25.12 14.46 -7.14
N PRO A 400 25.41 15.77 -6.94
CA PRO A 400 26.39 16.20 -5.95
C PRO A 400 26.00 15.72 -4.53
N HIS A 401 26.78 14.79 -3.97
CA HIS A 401 26.65 14.24 -2.62
C HIS A 401 28.00 14.34 -1.89
N PRO A 402 28.04 14.41 -0.55
CA PRO A 402 29.30 14.29 0.18
C PRO A 402 29.98 12.96 -0.18
N PRO A 403 31.32 12.94 -0.30
CA PRO A 403 32.04 11.74 -0.69
C PRO A 403 31.83 10.64 0.36
N SER A 404 31.12 9.58 -0.02
CA SER A 404 31.13 8.32 0.72
C SER A 404 32.58 7.79 0.76
N PRO A 405 33.08 7.30 1.90
CA PRO A 405 34.44 6.75 1.97
C PRO A 405 34.66 5.68 0.90
N SER A 406 35.82 5.73 0.24
CA SER A 406 36.03 5.04 -1.04
C SER A 406 35.92 3.50 -0.95
N PRO A 407 35.35 2.83 -1.95
CA PRO A 407 35.22 1.35 -2.01
C PRO A 407 36.53 0.53 -2.03
N LYS A 408 37.72 1.16 -2.03
CA LYS A 408 39.02 0.44 -2.09
C LYS A 408 39.35 -0.42 -0.86
N ALA A 409 38.47 -0.47 0.14
CA ALA A 409 38.56 -1.37 1.30
C ALA A 409 37.73 -2.67 1.15
N LEU A 410 37.05 -2.88 0.02
CA LEU A 410 36.09 -3.97 -0.14
C LEU A 410 36.53 -4.90 -1.28
N GLY A 411 36.82 -6.15 -0.92
CA GLY A 411 37.45 -7.15 -1.75
C GLY A 411 36.70 -7.51 -3.04
N GLU A 412 37.48 -7.93 -4.01
CA GLU A 412 37.10 -8.36 -5.35
C GLU A 412 36.15 -9.57 -5.34
N GLY A 413 35.01 -9.43 -6.03
CA GLY A 413 34.51 -10.38 -7.04
C GLY A 413 34.01 -11.80 -6.67
N GLY A 414 32.74 -12.06 -7.01
CA GLY A 414 32.26 -13.34 -7.59
C GLY A 414 31.00 -13.91 -6.91
N LYS A 415 29.95 -14.41 -7.59
CA LYS A 415 29.61 -14.65 -9.01
C LYS A 415 28.07 -14.73 -9.15
N GLY A 416 27.51 -14.17 -10.24
CA GLY A 416 26.26 -14.62 -10.91
C GLY A 416 24.91 -14.40 -10.20
N GLY A 417 24.26 -13.27 -10.48
CA GLY A 417 22.89 -12.93 -10.05
C GLY A 417 22.84 -11.44 -9.69
N GLU A 418 22.04 -10.63 -10.40
CA GLU A 418 22.09 -9.15 -10.38
C GLU A 418 21.89 -8.55 -8.97
N GLY A 419 22.98 -8.45 -8.19
CA GLY A 419 23.03 -7.66 -6.98
C GLY A 419 22.91 -6.16 -7.29
N LEU A 420 22.56 -5.38 -6.26
CA LEU A 420 22.43 -3.93 -6.39
C LEU A 420 23.74 -3.33 -6.95
N PRO A 421 23.71 -2.52 -8.03
CA PRO A 421 24.93 -2.08 -8.71
C PRO A 421 25.61 -0.87 -8.04
N PHE A 422 25.16 -0.45 -6.86
CA PHE A 422 25.69 0.70 -6.13
C PHE A 422 25.61 0.50 -4.61
N PRO A 423 26.51 1.15 -3.83
CA PRO A 423 26.46 1.15 -2.37
C PRO A 423 25.32 2.05 -1.85
N PRO A 424 25.02 2.01 -0.54
CA PRO A 424 24.06 2.92 0.09
C PRO A 424 24.34 4.40 -0.21
N PHE A 425 23.28 5.19 -0.25
CA PHE A 425 23.36 6.65 -0.41
C PHE A 425 24.04 7.26 0.82
N ALA A 426 24.88 8.26 0.58
CA ALA A 426 25.55 9.00 1.66
C ALA A 426 24.50 9.74 2.51
N TRP A 427 24.71 9.75 3.82
CA TRP A 427 23.87 10.53 4.72
C TRP A 427 24.25 12.02 4.66
N ASP A 428 23.29 12.87 4.31
CA ASP A 428 23.42 14.32 4.30
C ASP A 428 22.10 14.95 4.75
N GLU A 429 22.07 15.54 5.95
CA GLU A 429 20.83 16.08 6.51
C GLU A 429 20.28 17.28 5.72
N GLN A 430 21.15 18.06 5.06
CA GLN A 430 20.72 19.21 4.25
C GLN A 430 20.06 18.73 2.96
N ARG A 431 20.64 17.72 2.30
CA ARG A 431 20.07 17.04 1.14
C ARG A 431 18.75 16.36 1.50
N ARG A 432 18.71 15.61 2.61
CA ARG A 432 17.51 14.93 3.09
C ARG A 432 16.36 15.90 3.35
N ALA A 433 16.64 17.08 3.93
CA ALA A 433 15.63 18.13 4.10
C ALA A 433 15.04 18.61 2.76
N VAL A 434 15.88 18.79 1.72
CA VAL A 434 15.41 19.15 0.37
C VAL A 434 14.55 18.05 -0.24
N LEU A 435 14.97 16.78 -0.16
CA LEU A 435 14.21 15.65 -0.71
C LEU A 435 12.85 15.50 -0.05
N ARG A 436 12.78 15.62 1.29
CA ARG A 436 11.50 15.61 2.02
C ARG A 436 10.60 16.74 1.57
N ALA A 437 11.13 17.95 1.44
CA ALA A 437 10.36 19.11 0.98
C ALA A 437 9.86 18.97 -0.47
N GLU A 438 10.67 18.39 -1.37
CA GLU A 438 10.26 18.07 -2.74
C GLU A 438 9.12 17.06 -2.78
N LEU A 439 9.20 16.01 -1.96
CA LEU A 439 8.11 15.03 -1.82
C LEU A 439 6.86 15.68 -1.22
N ASP A 440 6.98 16.50 -0.18
CA ASP A 440 5.84 17.18 0.46
C ASP A 440 5.11 18.10 -0.53
N ALA A 441 5.83 18.91 -1.30
CA ALA A 441 5.25 19.74 -2.36
C ALA A 441 4.59 18.90 -3.45
N TYR A 442 5.22 17.80 -3.86
CA TYR A 442 4.69 16.90 -4.89
C TYR A 442 3.39 16.23 -4.45
N TYR A 443 3.35 15.70 -3.22
CA TYR A 443 2.13 15.10 -2.68
C TYR A 443 1.01 16.12 -2.51
N ALA A 444 1.30 17.37 -2.13
CA ALA A 444 0.29 18.42 -2.11
C ALA A 444 -0.40 18.56 -3.48
N ARG A 445 0.35 18.51 -4.59
CA ARG A 445 -0.21 18.51 -5.95
C ARG A 445 -0.99 17.25 -6.29
N LEU A 446 -0.45 16.07 -5.94
CA LEU A 446 -1.15 14.80 -6.20
C LEU A 446 -2.50 14.72 -5.46
N TYR A 447 -2.61 15.35 -4.29
CA TYR A 447 -3.86 15.51 -3.55
C TYR A 447 -4.75 16.64 -4.08
N GLY A 448 -4.33 17.38 -5.11
CA GLY A 448 -5.10 18.45 -5.74
C GLY A 448 -5.11 19.76 -4.94
N LEU A 449 -4.18 19.96 -4.01
CA LEU A 449 -4.07 21.22 -3.29
C LEU A 449 -3.55 22.32 -4.22
N ASN A 450 -3.90 23.57 -3.93
CA ASN A 450 -3.27 24.76 -4.50
C ASN A 450 -2.21 25.34 -3.55
N ARG A 451 -1.46 26.34 -4.01
CA ARG A 451 -0.38 26.97 -3.24
C ARG A 451 -0.87 27.61 -1.94
N LYS A 452 -2.04 28.27 -1.97
CA LYS A 452 -2.67 28.86 -0.78
C LYS A 452 -3.01 27.81 0.29
N GLN A 453 -3.60 26.68 -0.13
CA GLN A 453 -3.93 25.57 0.76
C GLN A 453 -2.67 24.90 1.34
N LEU A 454 -1.61 24.77 0.53
CA LEU A 454 -0.32 24.29 1.03
C LEU A 454 0.28 25.24 2.06
N ARG A 455 0.26 26.56 1.80
CA ARG A 455 0.67 27.59 2.79
C ARG A 455 -0.13 27.45 4.08
N TYR A 456 -1.44 27.23 4.00
CA TYR A 456 -2.29 27.03 5.17
C TYR A 456 -1.93 25.77 5.97
N ILE A 457 -1.63 24.66 5.28
CA ILE A 457 -1.16 23.42 5.94
C ILE A 457 0.16 23.64 6.67
N LEU A 458 1.11 24.34 6.03
CA LEU A 458 2.44 24.61 6.58
C LEU A 458 2.38 25.57 7.77
N ASP A 459 1.67 26.68 7.60
CA ASP A 459 1.48 27.73 8.60
C ASP A 459 0.27 28.63 8.26
N PRO A 460 -0.88 28.47 8.95
CA PRO A 460 -2.03 29.36 8.77
C PRO A 460 -1.71 30.85 8.99
N ALA A 461 -0.72 31.17 9.83
CA ALA A 461 -0.30 32.55 10.09
C ALA A 461 0.40 33.21 8.90
N ASP A 462 0.74 32.45 7.86
CA ASP A 462 1.26 32.97 6.60
C ASP A 462 0.17 33.54 5.68
N LEU A 463 -1.11 33.25 5.93
CA LEU A 463 -2.21 33.75 5.10
C LEU A 463 -2.74 35.08 5.63
N THR A 464 -3.21 35.94 4.73
CA THR A 464 -3.93 37.15 5.12
C THR A 464 -5.36 36.85 5.56
N ALA A 465 -6.00 37.76 6.29
CA ALA A 465 -7.38 37.58 6.73
C ALA A 465 -8.33 37.30 5.55
N ARG A 466 -8.12 37.99 4.42
CA ARG A 466 -8.90 37.80 3.19
C ARG A 466 -8.63 36.44 2.53
N GLU A 467 -7.39 35.96 2.55
CA GLU A 467 -7.05 34.62 2.07
C GLU A 467 -7.71 33.51 2.93
N LEU A 468 -7.94 33.77 4.22
CA LEU A 468 -8.56 32.83 5.17
C LEU A 468 -10.09 32.84 5.13
N GLU A 469 -10.73 33.93 4.68
CA GLU A 469 -12.19 34.02 4.54
C GLU A 469 -12.75 32.92 3.62
N ASP A 470 -12.03 32.61 2.54
CA ASP A 470 -12.32 31.48 1.67
C ASP A 470 -11.01 30.77 1.26
N ILE A 471 -10.71 29.67 1.94
CA ILE A 471 -9.53 28.84 1.66
C ILE A 471 -9.68 27.99 0.39
N LEU A 472 -10.91 27.83 -0.14
CA LEU A 472 -11.18 27.02 -1.33
C LEU A 472 -11.09 27.85 -2.60
N ASP A 473 -11.32 29.16 -2.54
CA ASP A 473 -11.01 30.08 -3.64
C ASP A 473 -9.51 29.96 -4.01
N PRO A 474 -9.12 29.72 -5.27
CA PRO A 474 -7.70 29.69 -5.65
C PRO A 474 -7.01 31.05 -5.63
N TRP A 475 -7.74 32.15 -5.47
CA TRP A 475 -7.17 33.50 -5.43
C TRP A 475 -6.19 33.69 -4.26
N GLU A 476 -5.04 34.31 -4.56
CA GLU A 476 -3.99 34.66 -3.61
C GLU A 476 -3.75 36.18 -3.60
N GLU A 477 -3.65 36.74 -2.40
CA GLU A 477 -3.24 38.13 -2.20
C GLU A 477 -1.71 38.24 -2.22
N VAL A 478 -1.04 37.21 -1.70
CA VAL A 478 0.42 37.15 -1.63
C VAL A 478 0.98 36.58 -2.93
N GLN A 479 1.57 37.46 -3.74
CA GLN A 479 2.17 37.04 -5.02
C GLN A 479 3.41 36.16 -4.83
N ASP A 480 4.34 36.59 -3.96
CA ASP A 480 5.55 35.87 -3.63
C ASP A 480 5.59 35.53 -2.13
N PRO A 481 5.25 34.28 -1.76
CA PRO A 481 5.28 33.85 -0.37
C PRO A 481 6.70 33.57 0.15
N LEU A 482 7.73 33.53 -0.71
CA LEU A 482 9.10 33.23 -0.30
C LEU A 482 9.84 34.44 0.29
N VAL A 483 9.33 35.66 0.11
CA VAL A 483 9.94 36.88 0.69
C VAL A 483 9.96 36.81 2.22
N PRO A 484 11.13 36.71 2.88
CA PRO A 484 11.21 36.48 4.32
C PRO A 484 10.57 37.60 5.16
N GLN A 485 10.79 38.87 4.79
CA GLN A 485 10.18 40.01 5.49
C GLN A 485 8.66 40.03 5.31
N GLY A 486 8.17 39.58 4.15
CA GLY A 486 6.75 39.46 3.88
C GLY A 486 6.08 38.40 4.78
N TYR A 487 6.71 37.23 4.88
CA TYR A 487 6.27 36.16 5.78
C TYR A 487 6.28 36.62 7.24
N ALA A 488 7.38 37.20 7.73
CA ALA A 488 7.49 37.68 9.11
C ALA A 488 6.41 38.73 9.45
N LYS A 489 6.12 39.64 8.51
CA LYS A 489 5.06 40.64 8.67
C LYS A 489 3.68 39.98 8.78
N ARG A 490 3.35 39.01 7.92
CA ARG A 490 2.06 38.30 7.96
C ARG A 490 1.89 37.53 9.27
N CYS A 491 2.90 36.78 9.69
CA CYS A 491 2.84 36.06 10.97
C CYS A 491 2.65 36.99 12.17
N ALA A 492 3.31 38.16 12.18
CA ALA A 492 3.16 39.14 13.26
C ALA A 492 1.78 39.82 13.28
N GLN A 493 1.08 39.84 12.15
CA GLN A 493 -0.25 40.44 12.00
C GLN A 493 -1.38 39.43 12.13
N SER A 494 -1.09 38.14 12.04
CA SER A 494 -2.09 37.08 12.12
C SER A 494 -2.66 36.97 13.53
N ASP A 495 -3.98 36.90 13.61
CA ASP A 495 -4.77 36.59 14.80
C ASP A 495 -5.27 35.13 14.80
N PHE A 496 -4.82 34.32 13.83
CA PHE A 496 -5.28 32.95 13.67
C PHE A 496 -4.86 32.10 14.89
N PRO A 497 -5.81 31.42 15.58
CA PRO A 497 -5.56 30.85 16.90
C PRO A 497 -4.78 29.52 16.91
N GLY A 498 -4.50 28.94 15.75
CA GLY A 498 -3.96 27.58 15.63
C GLY A 498 -2.72 27.45 14.76
N GLU A 499 -1.88 26.46 15.07
CA GLU A 499 -0.73 26.08 14.26
C GLU A 499 -0.62 24.56 14.18
N THR A 500 -0.52 23.98 12.98
CA THR A 500 -0.47 22.52 12.82
C THR A 500 0.90 21.92 13.19
N PHE A 501 1.98 22.61 12.78
CA PHE A 501 3.35 22.13 12.92
C PHE A 501 4.20 23.05 13.81
N ARG A 502 3.59 23.64 14.86
CA ARG A 502 4.26 24.57 15.79
C ARG A 502 5.62 24.10 16.27
N VAL A 503 5.71 22.85 16.74
CA VAL A 503 6.97 22.33 17.30
C VAL A 503 8.08 22.26 16.25
N LEU A 504 7.73 21.83 15.03
CA LEU A 504 8.67 21.81 13.92
C LEU A 504 9.14 23.24 13.58
N LYS A 505 8.20 24.18 13.46
CA LYS A 505 8.46 25.60 13.21
C LYS A 505 9.37 26.20 14.29
N GLU A 506 9.05 26.05 15.56
CA GLU A 506 9.82 26.56 16.69
C GLU A 506 11.25 25.98 16.74
N LYS A 507 11.39 24.67 16.48
CA LYS A 507 12.69 24.01 16.42
C LYS A 507 13.54 24.56 15.28
N GLU A 508 12.97 24.68 14.08
CA GLU A 508 13.72 25.18 12.92
C GLU A 508 14.07 26.66 13.06
N ILE A 509 13.19 27.49 13.62
CA ILE A 509 13.52 28.89 13.91
C ILE A 509 14.70 28.96 14.89
N ARG A 510 14.71 28.11 15.93
CA ARG A 510 15.83 28.05 16.88
C ARG A 510 17.14 27.61 16.23
N GLN A 511 17.09 26.63 15.33
CA GLN A 511 18.27 25.99 14.74
C GLN A 511 18.81 26.73 13.53
N PHE A 512 17.94 27.29 12.69
CA PHE A 512 18.28 27.87 11.39
C PHE A 512 17.92 29.35 11.27
N GLY A 513 17.23 29.93 12.25
CA GLY A 513 16.76 31.33 12.20
C GLY A 513 15.54 31.54 11.30
N GLU A 514 14.98 30.47 10.72
CA GLU A 514 13.85 30.52 9.80
C GLU A 514 12.97 29.27 9.93
N TYR A 515 11.72 29.35 9.44
CA TYR A 515 10.90 28.14 9.23
C TYR A 515 11.34 27.45 7.93
N ARG A 516 12.47 26.74 8.00
CA ARG A 516 13.20 26.17 6.86
C ARG A 516 12.33 25.22 6.03
N THR A 517 11.55 24.34 6.66
CA THR A 517 10.65 23.40 5.98
C THR A 517 9.63 24.14 5.12
N ARG A 518 9.01 25.21 5.64
CA ARG A 518 8.09 26.05 4.84
C ARG A 518 8.78 26.59 3.60
N ARG A 519 9.95 27.21 3.76
CA ARG A 519 10.70 27.78 2.63
C ARG A 519 11.04 26.71 1.58
N LEU A 520 11.61 25.59 1.99
CA LEU A 520 12.01 24.52 1.07
C LEU A 520 10.82 23.88 0.34
N VAL A 521 9.68 23.69 1.02
CA VAL A 521 8.47 23.13 0.40
C VAL A 521 7.89 24.10 -0.63
N LEU A 522 7.86 25.40 -0.33
CA LEU A 522 7.40 26.41 -1.28
C LEU A 522 8.39 26.59 -2.45
N GLU A 523 9.70 26.55 -2.21
CA GLU A 523 10.70 26.55 -3.30
C GLU A 523 10.56 25.31 -4.20
N ALA A 524 10.27 24.13 -3.62
CA ALA A 524 9.96 22.94 -4.40
C ALA A 524 8.67 23.12 -5.22
N TRP A 525 7.62 23.69 -4.61
CA TRP A 525 6.37 24.01 -5.31
C TRP A 525 6.58 24.87 -6.55
N GLU A 526 7.29 26.00 -6.41
CA GLU A 526 7.57 26.92 -7.51
C GLU A 526 8.37 26.24 -8.64
N ARG A 527 9.33 25.37 -8.29
CA ARG A 527 10.07 24.58 -9.29
C ARG A 527 9.19 23.60 -10.05
N LEU A 528 8.26 22.92 -9.35
CA LEU A 528 7.29 22.04 -9.99
C LEU A 528 6.33 22.82 -10.91
N GLU A 529 5.95 24.05 -10.55
CA GLU A 529 5.13 24.91 -11.41
C GLU A 529 5.88 25.36 -12.67
N ALA A 530 7.12 25.85 -12.49
CA ALA A 530 7.96 26.30 -13.59
C ALA A 530 8.25 25.19 -14.62
N ASN A 531 8.37 23.95 -14.17
CA ASN A 531 8.63 22.80 -15.04
C ASN A 531 7.38 22.31 -15.80
N GLY A 532 6.22 22.95 -15.64
CA GLY A 532 4.97 22.53 -16.27
C GLY A 532 4.39 21.24 -15.68
N GLU A 533 4.98 20.72 -14.60
CA GLU A 533 4.44 19.61 -13.81
C GLU A 533 3.19 20.04 -13.02
N GLY A 534 2.84 21.33 -13.10
CA GLY A 534 1.74 21.96 -12.40
C GLY A 534 0.41 22.15 -13.13
N GLN A 535 0.33 21.87 -14.43
CA GLN A 535 -0.95 21.94 -15.16
C GLN A 535 -1.79 20.67 -15.07
N ARG A 536 -1.34 19.64 -14.33
CA ARG A 536 -2.11 18.41 -14.09
C ARG A 536 -3.06 18.53 -12.89
N VAL A 537 -3.62 19.71 -12.65
CA VAL A 537 -4.77 19.84 -11.75
C VAL A 537 -5.96 19.20 -12.47
N ASN A 538 -6.40 18.08 -11.94
CA ASN A 538 -7.56 17.32 -12.36
C ASN A 538 -8.79 18.21 -12.61
N SER A 539 -9.06 18.54 -13.87
CA SER A 539 -10.42 18.83 -14.33
C SER A 539 -11.22 17.53 -14.57
N GLU A 540 -10.61 16.36 -14.36
CA GLU A 540 -11.17 15.05 -14.72
C GLU A 540 -11.09 14.01 -13.59
N TRP A 541 -11.45 14.36 -12.34
CA TRP A 541 -11.93 13.34 -11.39
C TRP A 541 -13.34 12.80 -11.75
N ARG A 542 -13.79 12.99 -13.00
CA ARG A 542 -14.93 12.28 -13.60
C ARG A 542 -14.38 11.19 -14.52
N VAL A 543 -14.30 9.97 -14.00
CA VAL A 543 -14.43 8.70 -14.73
C VAL A 543 -13.93 8.72 -16.18
N ALA A 544 -12.67 8.36 -16.44
CA ALA A 544 -12.26 7.77 -17.72
C ALA A 544 -10.90 7.06 -17.62
N ASN A 545 -10.94 5.73 -17.65
CA ASN A 545 -9.86 4.91 -18.18
C ASN A 545 -9.69 5.24 -19.67
N SER A 546 -8.50 5.72 -20.07
CA SER A 546 -7.87 5.61 -21.39
C SER A 546 -6.85 6.76 -21.44
N GLU A 547 -5.55 6.62 -21.27
CA GLU A 547 -4.60 5.63 -21.72
C GLU A 547 -3.39 5.73 -20.76
N ASN A 548 -3.03 4.61 -20.11
CA ASN A 548 -1.91 4.53 -19.19
C ASN A 548 -0.77 3.75 -19.88
N PRO A 549 0.48 4.25 -19.93
CA PRO A 549 1.63 3.45 -20.38
C PRO A 549 1.92 2.23 -19.48
N LEU A 550 1.35 2.18 -18.27
CA LEU A 550 1.28 1.04 -17.35
C LEU A 550 -0.11 0.38 -17.33
N ALA A 551 -0.87 0.44 -18.43
CA ALA A 551 -2.12 -0.28 -18.55
C ALA A 551 -1.90 -1.79 -18.35
N ILE A 552 -2.17 -2.27 -17.14
CA ILE A 552 -2.78 -3.57 -16.95
C ILE A 552 -4.03 -3.53 -17.83
N VAL A 553 -4.02 -4.26 -18.94
CA VAL A 553 -5.17 -4.42 -19.82
C VAL A 553 -6.30 -5.02 -18.99
N HIS A 554 -7.19 -4.18 -18.50
CA HIS A 554 -8.55 -4.58 -18.21
C HIS A 554 -9.27 -4.54 -19.55
N SER A 555 -9.50 -5.71 -20.14
CA SER A 555 -10.41 -5.85 -21.26
C SER A 555 -11.80 -5.44 -20.80
N SER A 556 -12.28 -4.32 -21.36
CA SER A 556 -13.68 -3.94 -21.56
C SER A 556 -14.65 -4.31 -20.43
N LEU A 557 -14.84 -3.40 -19.47
CA LEU A 557 -16.18 -3.24 -18.89
C LEU A 557 -17.00 -2.43 -19.88
N ALA A 558 -17.86 -3.12 -20.62
CA ALA A 558 -18.91 -2.49 -21.40
C ALA A 558 -19.79 -1.66 -20.46
N ALA A 559 -20.18 -0.49 -20.96
CA ALA A 559 -21.24 0.33 -20.40
C ALA A 559 -22.58 -0.44 -20.39
N ASP A 560 -23.45 -0.01 -19.46
CA ASP A 560 -24.87 -0.37 -19.29
C ASP A 560 -25.20 -1.75 -18.70
N GLU A 561 -25.35 -1.83 -17.37
CA GLU A 561 -26.44 -2.57 -16.70
C GLU A 561 -26.73 -1.93 -15.30
N PRO A 562 -28.00 -1.87 -14.85
CA PRO A 562 -28.41 -1.05 -13.71
C PRO A 562 -28.03 -1.66 -12.34
N LEU A 563 -27.55 -0.81 -11.44
CA LEU A 563 -27.30 -1.14 -10.02
C LEU A 563 -28.60 -1.60 -9.34
N THR A 564 -28.63 -2.87 -8.92
CA THR A 564 -29.67 -3.37 -8.01
C THR A 564 -29.51 -2.71 -6.64
N THR A 565 -30.60 -2.12 -6.17
CA THR A 565 -30.78 -1.46 -4.88
C THR A 565 -30.65 -2.45 -3.72
N ASP A 566 -29.56 -2.40 -2.96
CA ASP A 566 -29.52 -2.84 -1.55
C ASP A 566 -28.31 -2.27 -0.78
N GLN A 567 -28.09 -0.95 -0.91
CA GLN A 567 -27.24 -0.24 0.05
C GLN A 567 -28.12 0.30 1.19
N PRO A 568 -27.75 0.06 2.47
CA PRO A 568 -28.53 0.59 3.59
C PRO A 568 -28.49 2.12 3.57
N PRO A 569 -29.63 2.79 3.83
CA PRO A 569 -29.72 4.24 3.78
C PRO A 569 -28.78 4.91 4.77
N LEU A 570 -28.35 6.15 4.49
CA LEU A 570 -27.50 6.99 5.35
C LEU A 570 -27.98 7.09 6.82
N ALA A 571 -29.25 6.81 7.09
CA ALA A 571 -29.83 6.74 8.42
C ALA A 571 -29.28 5.58 9.29
N ASP A 572 -28.71 4.53 8.69
CA ASP A 572 -28.22 3.34 9.39
C ASP A 572 -26.76 3.42 9.86
N PHE A 573 -26.07 4.53 9.57
CA PHE A 573 -24.70 4.79 10.07
C PHE A 573 -24.66 5.51 11.43
N GLY A 574 -25.79 5.66 12.11
CA GLY A 574 -25.87 6.19 13.48
C GLY A 574 -25.54 5.14 14.55
N LEU A 575 -25.10 5.60 15.73
CA LEU A 575 -24.88 4.73 16.90
C LEU A 575 -26.17 4.70 17.74
N TYR A 576 -26.72 3.51 17.99
CA TYR A 576 -27.97 3.32 18.70
C TYR A 576 -27.77 2.54 19.99
N LYS A 577 -28.43 2.97 21.06
CA LYS A 577 -28.51 2.24 22.32
C LYS A 577 -29.81 1.46 22.40
N CYS A 578 -29.71 0.15 22.66
CA CYS A 578 -30.85 -0.70 22.96
C CYS A 578 -31.47 -0.29 24.30
N ASN A 579 -32.76 0.05 24.31
CA ASN A 579 -33.43 0.47 25.56
C ASN A 579 -33.69 -0.71 26.52
N VAL A 580 -33.52 -1.96 26.06
CA VAL A 580 -33.77 -3.18 26.85
C VAL A 580 -32.50 -3.66 27.56
N CYS A 581 -31.39 -3.84 26.83
CA CYS A 581 -30.13 -4.35 27.40
C CYS A 581 -29.05 -3.27 27.58
N GLY A 582 -29.27 -2.05 27.08
CA GLY A 582 -28.32 -0.95 27.19
C GLY A 582 -27.12 -1.03 26.24
N LYS A 583 -26.99 -2.08 25.43
CA LYS A 583 -25.89 -2.27 24.47
C LYS A 583 -25.96 -1.22 23.35
N MET A 584 -24.81 -0.70 22.95
CA MET A 584 -24.69 0.21 21.81
C MET A 584 -24.27 -0.56 20.56
N VAL A 585 -24.97 -0.36 19.44
CA VAL A 585 -24.70 -1.00 18.14
C VAL A 585 -24.92 0.01 17.00
N MET A 586 -24.32 -0.26 15.84
CA MET A 586 -24.55 0.55 14.63
C MET A 586 -25.96 0.32 14.07
N GLY A 587 -26.52 1.30 13.37
CA GLY A 587 -27.89 1.25 12.85
C GLY A 587 -28.15 0.05 11.93
N PHE A 588 -27.17 -0.34 11.11
CA PHE A 588 -27.21 -1.53 10.24
C PHE A 588 -27.04 -2.86 11.00
N ASP A 589 -26.56 -2.85 12.24
CA ASP A 589 -26.39 -4.05 13.09
C ASP A 589 -27.60 -4.29 14.04
N ARG A 590 -28.64 -3.45 13.97
CA ARG A 590 -29.80 -3.53 14.88
C ARG A 590 -30.59 -4.82 14.72
N GLU A 591 -30.81 -5.29 13.48
CA GLU A 591 -31.54 -6.54 13.23
C GLU A 591 -30.77 -7.76 13.74
N GLY A 592 -29.46 -7.83 13.47
CA GLY A 592 -28.59 -8.88 14.01
C GLY A 592 -28.65 -8.90 15.54
N HIS A 593 -28.57 -7.74 16.20
CA HIS A 593 -28.69 -7.64 17.65
C HIS A 593 -30.06 -8.08 18.18
N ILE A 594 -31.16 -7.74 17.48
CA ILE A 594 -32.52 -8.18 17.85
C ILE A 594 -32.63 -9.70 17.78
N HIS A 595 -32.06 -10.32 16.74
CA HIS A 595 -32.07 -11.78 16.60
C HIS A 595 -31.22 -12.49 17.66
N GLU A 596 -29.98 -12.03 17.86
CA GLU A 596 -29.03 -12.70 18.76
C GLU A 596 -29.33 -12.46 20.24
N ALA A 597 -29.64 -11.22 20.63
CA ALA A 597 -29.79 -10.86 22.04
C ALA A 597 -31.25 -10.83 22.52
N HIS A 598 -32.21 -10.74 21.60
CA HIS A 598 -33.62 -10.58 21.93
C HIS A 598 -34.54 -11.60 21.23
N GLN A 599 -33.96 -12.62 20.57
CA GLN A 599 -34.69 -13.72 19.92
C GLN A 599 -35.76 -13.22 18.93
N GLY A 600 -35.49 -12.11 18.23
CA GLY A 600 -36.43 -11.54 17.25
C GLY A 600 -37.55 -10.67 17.86
N LYS A 601 -37.59 -10.48 19.18
CA LYS A 601 -38.60 -9.62 19.81
C LYS A 601 -38.31 -8.15 19.51
N LYS A 602 -39.36 -7.38 19.21
CA LYS A 602 -39.25 -5.96 18.85
C LYS A 602 -38.64 -5.17 20.02
N VAL A 603 -37.63 -4.35 19.70
CA VAL A 603 -36.87 -3.55 20.67
C VAL A 603 -36.93 -2.08 20.28
N GLU A 604 -37.09 -1.20 21.27
CA GLU A 604 -36.96 0.25 21.07
C GLU A 604 -35.51 0.72 21.17
N TRP A 605 -35.17 1.66 20.30
CA TRP A 605 -33.81 2.17 20.13
C TRP A 605 -33.74 3.67 20.40
N LYS A 606 -32.72 4.10 21.14
CA LYS A 606 -32.38 5.51 21.28
C LYS A 606 -31.14 5.82 20.43
N ARG A 607 -31.25 6.75 19.48
CA ARG A 607 -30.08 7.24 18.74
C ARG A 607 -29.20 8.07 19.67
N VAL A 608 -27.91 7.76 19.70
CA VAL A 608 -26.90 8.41 20.54
C VAL A 608 -26.05 9.38 19.73
N ARG A 609 -25.73 9.03 18.47
CA ARG A 609 -24.99 9.85 17.51
C ARG A 609 -25.46 9.57 16.08
#